data_AF-A0A928VH66-F1
#
_entry.id   AF-A0A928VH66-F1
#
_cell.length_a   1.000
_cell.length_b   1.000
_cell.length_c   1.000
_cell.angle_alpha   90.00
_cell.angle_beta   90.00
_cell.angle_gamma   90.00
#
_symmetry.space_group_name_H-M   'P 1'
#
loop_
_entity.id
_entity.type
_entity.pdbx_description
1 polymer ?
#
loop_
_entity_poly.entity_id
_entity_poly.type
_entity_poly.pdbx_seq_one_letter_code
_entity_poly.pdbx_strand_id
1 'polypeptide(L)'
;MSLDFGRVLCFKEKGFGFLSGQFKQQEAFFHITKIKDTKTRLKLKEMADSIGHELQFWYEFEEAFDPVKRKTKSTATTVWLELNEVPAETARRFAERIVEEIRISSPYRDYVFWAGINQLFHEGYLSELQIDSLMNTRLFIKSPDRVIGFLNDRQKLEFAEALRLEEGWKNTDETVSQQMETLTWLLLGESKLKELKLQREQLVAKANAQRIADRERQLEQLITKFRVDATGIRLVSQLRGVCIDCRSRNVQSKSSSSMQQCLDCKHEWYVNHCWNCQNGRIDSRDPQTPHCLTCGWHRCNKCAACKPNCGTN
;
A
#
# COMPACT_ATOMS: atom_id res chain seq x y z
N MET A 1 6.00 -21.29 -38.45
CA MET A 1 7.03 -20.63 -37.62
C MET A 1 6.36 -19.49 -36.89
N SER A 2 6.71 -19.31 -35.62
CA SER A 2 6.12 -18.28 -34.75
C SER A 2 7.23 -17.37 -34.23
N LEU A 3 6.98 -16.07 -34.19
CA LEU A 3 7.84 -15.12 -33.50
C LEU A 3 7.54 -15.15 -31.99
N ASP A 4 8.56 -14.89 -31.18
CA ASP A 4 8.51 -14.68 -29.74
C ASP A 4 9.64 -13.73 -29.30
N PHE A 5 9.56 -13.28 -28.05
CA PHE A 5 10.56 -12.42 -27.41
C PHE A 5 10.93 -13.01 -26.06
N GLY A 6 12.21 -13.00 -25.73
CA GLY A 6 12.68 -13.63 -24.51
C GLY A 6 14.03 -13.15 -24.03
N ARG A 7 14.30 -13.33 -22.74
CA ARG A 7 15.63 -13.11 -22.17
C ARG A 7 16.45 -14.39 -22.19
N VAL A 8 17.76 -14.24 -22.28
CA VAL A 8 18.70 -15.35 -22.11
C VAL A 8 18.66 -15.82 -20.66
N LEU A 9 18.21 -17.05 -20.44
CA LEU A 9 18.19 -17.70 -19.12
C LEU A 9 19.57 -18.24 -18.75
N CYS A 10 20.24 -18.87 -19.71
CA CYS A 10 21.62 -19.29 -19.57
C CYS A 10 22.28 -19.41 -20.94
N PHE A 11 23.60 -19.24 -20.95
CA PHE A 11 24.45 -19.44 -22.11
C PHE A 11 25.68 -20.23 -21.66
N LYS A 12 26.07 -21.25 -22.44
CA LYS A 12 27.17 -22.16 -22.10
C LYS A 12 28.30 -22.03 -23.10
N GLU A 13 29.52 -22.34 -22.67
CA GLU A 13 30.76 -22.27 -23.47
C GLU A 13 30.68 -23.01 -24.81
N LYS A 14 29.88 -24.09 -24.89
CA LYS A 14 29.63 -24.85 -26.12
C LYS A 14 28.76 -24.11 -27.15
N GLY A 15 28.43 -22.84 -26.89
CA GLY A 15 27.67 -22.00 -27.80
C GLY A 15 26.19 -22.29 -27.83
N PHE A 16 25.59 -22.84 -26.78
CA PHE A 16 24.14 -23.03 -26.70
C PHE A 16 23.56 -22.42 -25.43
N GLY A 17 22.27 -22.11 -25.48
CA GLY A 17 21.56 -21.49 -24.37
C GLY A 17 20.05 -21.70 -24.42
N PHE A 18 19.36 -21.08 -23.48
CA PHE A 18 17.91 -21.10 -23.38
C PHE A 18 17.36 -19.68 -23.28
N LEU A 19 16.25 -19.44 -23.97
CA LEU A 19 15.48 -18.21 -23.89
C LEU A 19 14.21 -18.46 -23.08
N SER A 20 13.82 -17.51 -22.24
CA SER A 20 12.50 -17.52 -21.62
C SER A 20 11.47 -17.04 -22.64
N GLY A 21 10.65 -17.92 -23.20
CA GLY A 21 9.56 -17.48 -24.07
C GLY A 21 8.52 -16.75 -23.26
N GLN A 22 8.38 -15.45 -23.49
CA GLN A 22 7.50 -14.62 -22.69
C GLN A 22 6.04 -14.78 -23.11
N PHE A 23 5.79 -14.90 -24.42
CA PHE A 23 4.43 -14.95 -24.95
C PHE A 23 3.85 -16.36 -24.95
N LYS A 24 4.68 -17.40 -25.06
CA LYS A 24 4.24 -18.81 -24.97
C LYS A 24 4.49 -19.47 -23.62
N GLN A 25 5.19 -18.81 -22.70
CA GLN A 25 5.56 -19.34 -21.39
C GLN A 25 6.34 -20.66 -21.45
N GLN A 26 7.19 -20.79 -22.47
CA GLN A 26 8.00 -21.99 -22.72
C GLN A 26 9.46 -21.61 -22.97
N GLU A 27 10.39 -22.46 -22.56
CA GLU A 27 11.80 -22.24 -22.87
C GLU A 27 12.10 -22.62 -24.32
N ALA A 28 12.81 -21.73 -25.02
CA ALA A 28 13.31 -22.01 -26.36
C ALA A 28 14.81 -22.31 -26.32
N PHE A 29 15.19 -23.48 -26.82
CA PHE A 29 16.60 -23.82 -27.02
C PHE A 29 17.17 -23.04 -28.21
N PHE A 30 18.37 -22.47 -28.06
CA PHE A 30 19.07 -21.85 -29.19
C PHE A 30 20.55 -22.25 -29.21
N HIS A 31 21.15 -22.13 -30.39
CA HIS A 31 22.59 -22.32 -30.60
C HIS A 31 23.17 -21.05 -31.24
N ILE A 32 24.37 -20.62 -30.84
CA ILE A 32 25.04 -19.39 -31.27
C ILE A 32 25.25 -19.32 -32.79
N THR A 33 25.34 -20.47 -33.45
CA THR A 33 25.42 -20.56 -34.92
C THR A 33 24.17 -20.03 -35.61
N LYS A 34 23.01 -20.01 -34.92
CA LYS A 34 21.75 -19.45 -35.41
C LYS A 34 21.69 -17.92 -35.32
N ILE A 35 22.58 -17.31 -34.54
CA ILE A 35 22.71 -15.85 -34.43
C ILE A 35 23.61 -15.40 -35.57
N LYS A 36 23.11 -14.60 -36.50
CA LYS A 36 23.90 -14.17 -37.67
C LYS A 36 24.82 -12.99 -37.35
N ASP A 37 24.43 -12.13 -36.43
CA ASP A 37 25.20 -10.94 -36.06
C ASP A 37 26.46 -11.26 -35.24
N THR A 38 27.62 -10.88 -35.77
CA THR A 38 28.93 -11.10 -35.15
C THR A 38 29.07 -10.33 -33.83
N LYS A 39 28.50 -9.13 -33.73
CA LYS A 39 28.56 -8.31 -32.51
C LYS A 39 27.79 -8.96 -31.37
N THR A 40 26.61 -9.51 -31.65
CA THR A 40 25.78 -10.27 -30.71
C THR A 40 26.46 -11.55 -30.27
N ARG A 41 27.15 -12.25 -31.18
CA ARG A 41 27.96 -13.42 -30.81
C ARG A 41 29.09 -13.06 -29.84
N LEU A 42 29.74 -11.91 -30.03
CA LEU A 42 30.78 -11.44 -29.12
C LEU A 42 30.20 -11.09 -27.75
N LYS A 43 29.09 -10.35 -27.69
CA LYS A 43 28.38 -10.04 -26.43
C LYS A 43 27.96 -11.30 -25.67
N LEU A 44 27.47 -12.33 -26.36
CA LEU A 44 27.11 -13.60 -25.73
C LEU A 44 28.32 -14.36 -25.19
N LYS A 45 29.47 -14.26 -25.85
CA LYS A 45 30.72 -14.83 -25.35
C LYS A 45 31.20 -14.07 -24.10
N GLU A 46 31.16 -12.73 -24.12
CA GLU A 46 31.47 -11.89 -22.94
C GLU A 46 30.50 -12.16 -21.77
N MET A 47 29.26 -12.56 -22.07
CA MET A 47 28.29 -13.00 -21.07
C MET A 47 28.54 -14.40 -20.51
N ALA A 48 29.22 -15.29 -21.23
CA ALA A 48 29.65 -16.57 -20.64
C ALA A 48 30.58 -16.33 -19.45
N ASP A 49 31.33 -15.21 -19.50
CA ASP A 49 32.36 -14.84 -18.54
C ASP A 49 31.86 -13.87 -17.45
N SER A 50 30.64 -13.34 -17.56
CA SER A 50 30.07 -12.36 -16.62
C SER A 50 28.71 -12.77 -16.05
N ILE A 51 28.56 -12.61 -14.74
CA ILE A 51 27.29 -12.84 -14.05
C ILE A 51 26.43 -11.58 -14.20
N GLY A 52 25.38 -11.64 -15.02
CA GLY A 52 24.19 -10.80 -14.80
C GLY A 52 23.86 -9.71 -15.81
N HIS A 53 23.87 -9.99 -17.12
CA HIS A 53 23.21 -9.12 -18.09
C HIS A 53 21.92 -9.74 -18.66
N GLU A 54 20.82 -8.99 -18.62
CA GLU A 54 19.53 -9.37 -19.22
C GLU A 54 19.57 -9.14 -20.74
N LEU A 55 20.34 -9.94 -21.49
CA LEU A 55 20.19 -9.93 -22.95
C LEU A 55 18.80 -10.42 -23.33
N GLN A 56 18.15 -9.68 -24.22
CA GLN A 56 16.85 -9.98 -24.76
C GLN A 56 16.96 -10.18 -26.27
N PHE A 57 16.17 -11.11 -26.79
CA PHE A 57 16.15 -11.46 -28.20
C PHE A 57 14.74 -11.60 -28.73
N TRP A 58 14.59 -11.18 -29.96
CA TRP A 58 13.52 -11.61 -30.85
C TRP A 58 13.94 -12.93 -31.49
N TYR A 59 13.02 -13.88 -31.60
CA TYR A 59 13.36 -15.15 -32.25
C TYR A 59 12.16 -15.81 -32.91
N GLU A 60 12.42 -16.43 -34.06
CA GLU A 60 11.52 -17.41 -34.64
C GLU A 60 11.81 -18.76 -34.02
N PHE A 61 10.76 -19.52 -33.73
CA PHE A 61 10.88 -20.87 -33.21
C PHE A 61 9.99 -21.87 -33.94
N GLU A 62 10.41 -23.12 -33.82
CA GLU A 62 9.66 -24.30 -34.19
C GLU A 62 9.44 -25.18 -32.97
N GLU A 63 8.26 -25.78 -32.92
CA GLU A 63 7.87 -26.72 -31.87
C GLU A 63 7.94 -28.14 -32.43
N ALA A 64 8.64 -29.01 -31.70
CA ALA A 64 8.66 -30.44 -31.99
C ALA A 64 8.23 -31.22 -30.75
N PHE A 65 7.32 -32.17 -30.92
CA PHE A 65 6.96 -33.07 -29.83
C PHE A 65 8.09 -34.07 -29.59
N ASP A 66 8.63 -34.09 -28.37
CA ASP A 66 9.58 -35.11 -27.93
C ASP A 66 8.79 -36.29 -27.35
N PRO A 67 8.67 -37.42 -28.08
CA PRO A 67 7.88 -38.56 -27.62
C PRO A 67 8.48 -39.25 -26.38
N VAL A 68 9.80 -39.12 -26.18
CA VAL A 68 10.51 -39.73 -25.04
C VAL A 68 10.21 -38.93 -23.77
N LYS A 69 10.28 -37.60 -23.86
CA LYS A 69 10.00 -36.71 -22.72
C LYS A 69 8.53 -36.37 -22.54
N ARG A 70 7.68 -36.72 -23.51
CA ARG A 70 6.25 -36.35 -23.59
C ARG A 70 6.05 -34.84 -23.40
N LYS A 71 6.91 -34.04 -24.01
CA LYS A 71 6.91 -32.58 -23.92
C LYS A 71 7.16 -31.97 -25.29
N THR A 72 6.53 -30.83 -25.55
CA THR A 72 6.88 -30.00 -26.69
C THR A 72 8.19 -29.30 -26.41
N LYS A 73 9.13 -29.38 -27.35
CA LYS A 73 10.41 -28.68 -27.30
C LYS A 73 10.37 -27.54 -28.32
N SER A 74 10.57 -26.32 -27.84
CA SER A 74 10.72 -25.15 -28.69
C SER A 74 12.20 -24.94 -29.03
N THR A 75 12.50 -24.75 -30.31
CA THR A 75 13.87 -24.48 -30.79
C THR A 75 13.86 -23.20 -31.61
N ALA A 76 14.71 -22.24 -31.24
CA ALA A 76 14.89 -21.02 -32.00
C ALA A 76 15.61 -21.34 -33.31
N THR A 77 14.96 -21.01 -34.43
CA THR A 77 15.48 -21.18 -35.79
C THR A 77 16.28 -19.97 -36.23
N THR A 78 15.80 -18.77 -35.87
CA THR A 78 16.43 -17.48 -36.15
C THR A 78 16.35 -16.60 -34.90
N VAL A 79 17.39 -15.80 -34.65
CA VAL A 79 17.49 -14.92 -33.48
C VAL A 79 17.98 -13.54 -33.93
N TRP A 80 17.34 -12.50 -33.40
CA TRP A 80 17.61 -11.09 -33.68
C TRP A 80 17.75 -10.32 -32.37
N LEU A 81 18.65 -9.33 -32.36
CA LEU A 81 18.89 -8.48 -31.18
C LEU A 81 17.88 -7.34 -31.12
N GLU A 82 17.61 -6.73 -32.26
CA GLU A 82 16.71 -5.60 -32.40
C GLU A 82 15.50 -5.98 -33.24
N LEU A 83 14.34 -5.41 -32.91
CA LEU A 83 13.10 -5.70 -33.64
C LEU A 83 13.18 -5.28 -35.12
N ASN A 84 13.92 -4.21 -35.44
CA ASN A 84 14.12 -3.74 -36.81
C ASN A 84 14.84 -4.76 -37.72
N GLU A 85 15.49 -5.79 -37.15
CA GLU A 85 16.12 -6.88 -37.90
C GLU A 85 15.12 -8.00 -38.26
N VAL A 86 13.96 -8.02 -37.60
CA VAL A 86 12.89 -8.99 -37.85
C VAL A 86 12.15 -8.60 -39.14
N PRO A 87 11.82 -9.55 -40.04
CA PRO A 87 11.01 -9.25 -41.22
C PRO A 87 9.70 -8.55 -40.84
N ALA A 88 9.42 -7.39 -41.45
CA ALA A 88 8.32 -6.51 -41.05
C ALA A 88 6.95 -7.21 -41.03
N GLU A 89 6.69 -8.10 -41.98
CA GLU A 89 5.43 -8.89 -42.02
C GLU A 89 5.34 -9.87 -40.85
N THR A 90 6.45 -10.48 -40.43
CA THR A 90 6.50 -11.36 -39.26
C THR A 90 6.26 -10.56 -37.97
N ALA A 91 6.89 -9.39 -37.83
CA ALA A 91 6.69 -8.49 -36.69
C ALA A 91 5.24 -7.99 -36.59
N ARG A 92 4.63 -7.59 -37.72
CA ARG A 92 3.22 -7.14 -37.78
C ARG A 92 2.25 -8.22 -37.32
N ARG A 93 2.35 -9.43 -37.86
CA ARG A 93 1.49 -10.56 -37.47
C ARG A 93 1.63 -10.90 -35.99
N PHE A 94 2.84 -10.77 -35.45
CA PHE A 94 3.10 -10.99 -34.04
C PHE A 94 2.45 -9.92 -33.15
N ALA A 95 2.57 -8.63 -33.50
CA ALA A 95 1.89 -7.54 -32.81
C ALA A 95 0.36 -7.74 -32.78
N GLU A 96 -0.26 -8.05 -33.92
CA GLU A 96 -1.70 -8.33 -34.01
C GLU A 96 -2.11 -9.50 -33.11
N ARG A 97 -1.36 -10.61 -33.17
CA ARG A 97 -1.61 -11.79 -32.33
C ARG A 97 -1.56 -11.47 -30.85
N ILE A 98 -0.56 -10.70 -30.42
CA ILE A 98 -0.34 -10.39 -29.00
C ILE A 98 -1.44 -9.53 -28.42
N VAL A 99 -1.90 -8.52 -29.16
CA VAL A 99 -3.01 -7.67 -28.70
C VAL A 99 -4.24 -8.53 -28.41
N GLU A 100 -4.52 -9.51 -29.27
CA GLU A 100 -5.63 -10.44 -29.08
C GLU A 100 -5.37 -11.46 -27.95
N GLU A 101 -4.17 -12.04 -27.87
CA GLU A 101 -3.80 -13.00 -26.81
C GLU A 101 -3.86 -12.36 -25.40
N ILE A 102 -3.46 -11.09 -25.26
CA ILE A 102 -3.55 -10.34 -24.00
C ILE A 102 -5.00 -10.02 -23.64
N ARG A 103 -5.83 -9.72 -24.64
CA ARG A 103 -7.26 -9.47 -24.44
C ARG A 103 -7.98 -10.71 -23.91
N ILE A 104 -7.61 -11.89 -24.42
CA ILE A 104 -8.22 -13.17 -24.05
C ILE A 104 -7.63 -13.72 -22.75
N SER A 105 -6.32 -13.57 -22.54
CA SER A 105 -5.59 -14.21 -21.46
C SER A 105 -4.63 -13.25 -20.74
N SER A 106 -4.64 -13.30 -19.40
CA SER A 106 -3.81 -12.46 -18.53
C SER A 106 -2.61 -13.19 -17.89
N PRO A 107 -1.85 -14.08 -18.57
CA PRO A 107 -0.77 -14.81 -17.90
C PRO A 107 0.58 -14.05 -17.92
N TYR A 108 0.71 -12.93 -18.64
CA TYR A 108 1.97 -12.21 -18.85
C TYR A 108 2.31 -11.26 -17.70
N ARG A 109 3.39 -11.53 -16.95
CA ARG A 109 3.64 -10.84 -15.67
C ARG A 109 5.03 -10.24 -15.49
N ASP A 110 5.90 -10.32 -16.49
CA ASP A 110 7.28 -9.91 -16.30
C ASP A 110 7.68 -8.65 -17.07
N TYR A 111 8.81 -8.09 -16.67
CA TYR A 111 9.38 -6.88 -17.28
C TYR A 111 9.81 -7.11 -18.74
N VAL A 112 10.21 -8.34 -19.08
CA VAL A 112 10.68 -8.70 -20.42
C VAL A 112 9.53 -8.64 -21.42
N PHE A 113 8.33 -9.08 -21.02
CA PHE A 113 7.13 -8.90 -21.82
C PHE A 113 6.92 -7.43 -22.22
N TRP A 114 6.97 -6.50 -21.25
CA TRP A 114 6.75 -5.09 -21.54
C TRP A 114 7.86 -4.45 -22.37
N ALA A 115 9.11 -4.90 -22.21
CA ALA A 115 10.19 -4.48 -23.09
C ALA A 115 9.92 -4.86 -24.57
N GLY A 116 9.36 -6.04 -24.82
CA GLY A 116 8.97 -6.48 -26.17
C GLY A 116 7.81 -5.64 -26.74
N ILE A 117 6.77 -5.37 -25.94
CA ILE A 117 5.67 -4.47 -26.32
C ILE A 117 6.18 -3.07 -26.68
N ASN A 118 7.12 -2.55 -25.89
CA ASN A 118 7.68 -1.22 -26.12
C ASN A 118 8.46 -1.13 -27.45
N GLN A 119 9.25 -2.15 -27.77
CA GLN A 119 9.93 -2.20 -29.06
C GLN A 119 8.94 -2.23 -30.22
N LEU A 120 7.86 -3.03 -30.12
CA LEU A 120 6.79 -3.06 -31.14
C LEU A 120 6.11 -1.70 -31.32
N PHE A 121 5.91 -0.96 -30.24
CA PHE A 121 5.34 0.38 -30.29
C PHE A 121 6.26 1.39 -30.96
N HIS A 122 7.54 1.46 -30.54
CA HIS A 122 8.50 2.41 -31.10
C HIS A 122 8.79 2.19 -32.58
N GLU A 123 8.78 0.92 -33.03
CA GLU A 123 8.95 0.57 -34.44
C GLU A 123 7.64 0.70 -35.26
N GLY A 124 6.54 1.16 -34.64
CA GLY A 124 5.27 1.45 -35.32
C GLY A 124 4.40 0.24 -35.65
N TYR A 125 4.67 -0.92 -35.02
CA TYR A 125 3.84 -2.12 -35.18
C TYR A 125 2.61 -2.14 -34.26
N LEU A 126 2.61 -1.31 -33.21
CA LEU A 126 1.45 -1.07 -32.35
C LEU A 126 1.02 0.39 -32.45
N SER A 127 -0.29 0.62 -32.59
CA SER A 127 -0.89 1.95 -32.51
C SER A 127 -1.10 2.40 -31.05
N GLU A 128 -1.25 3.72 -30.83
CA GLU A 128 -1.61 4.26 -29.50
C GLU A 128 -2.88 3.60 -28.95
N LEU A 129 -3.92 3.42 -29.78
CA LEU A 129 -5.17 2.76 -29.37
C LEU A 129 -4.96 1.32 -28.88
N GLN A 130 -4.03 0.58 -29.49
CA GLN A 130 -3.72 -0.78 -29.05
C GLN A 130 -2.97 -0.74 -27.72
N ILE A 131 -2.01 0.16 -27.54
CA ILE A 131 -1.33 0.36 -26.25
C ILE A 131 -2.33 0.71 -25.17
N ASP A 132 -3.20 1.69 -25.40
CA ASP A 132 -4.23 2.10 -24.43
C ASP A 132 -5.14 0.93 -24.04
N SER A 133 -5.50 0.06 -25.01
CA SER A 133 -6.23 -1.18 -24.72
C SER A 133 -5.45 -2.15 -23.85
N LEU A 134 -4.12 -2.26 -24.02
CA LEU A 134 -3.26 -3.11 -23.20
C LEU A 134 -3.08 -2.55 -21.78
N MET A 135 -2.96 -1.23 -21.65
CA MET A 135 -2.80 -0.52 -20.38
C MET A 135 -4.03 -0.68 -19.48
N ASN A 136 -5.23 -0.80 -20.06
CA ASN A 136 -6.48 -0.99 -19.32
C ASN A 136 -6.71 -2.44 -18.84
N THR A 137 -5.74 -3.34 -19.00
CA THR A 137 -5.85 -4.73 -18.54
C THR A 137 -5.48 -4.88 -17.07
N ARG A 138 -6.04 -5.90 -16.39
CA ARG A 138 -5.73 -6.22 -14.97
C ARG A 138 -4.26 -6.50 -14.69
N LEU A 139 -3.47 -6.83 -15.72
CA LEU A 139 -2.02 -7.04 -15.59
C LEU A 139 -1.30 -5.77 -15.14
N PHE A 140 -1.73 -4.63 -15.65
CA PHE A 140 -1.04 -3.38 -15.41
C PHE A 140 -1.15 -2.90 -13.96
N ILE A 141 -2.30 -3.13 -13.33
CA ILE A 141 -2.58 -2.76 -11.93
C ILE A 141 -1.62 -3.46 -10.95
N LYS A 142 -1.09 -4.64 -11.29
CA LYS A 142 -0.27 -5.44 -10.35
C LYS A 142 1.21 -5.06 -10.33
N SER A 143 1.74 -4.45 -11.39
CA SER A 143 3.16 -4.08 -11.47
C SER A 143 3.35 -2.80 -12.30
N PRO A 144 2.72 -1.69 -11.87
CA PRO A 144 2.73 -0.46 -12.64
C PRO A 144 4.14 0.12 -12.81
N ASP A 145 5.02 -0.07 -11.81
CA ASP A 145 6.43 0.31 -11.84
C ASP A 145 7.17 -0.18 -13.09
N ARG A 146 6.78 -1.35 -13.61
CA ARG A 146 7.43 -1.96 -14.77
C ARG A 146 7.04 -1.34 -16.10
N VAL A 147 5.91 -0.64 -16.17
CA VAL A 147 5.41 -0.09 -17.45
C VAL A 147 5.55 1.43 -17.51
N ILE A 148 5.70 2.10 -16.37
CA ILE A 148 5.76 3.57 -16.33
C ILE A 148 6.95 4.12 -17.13
N GLY A 149 8.05 3.37 -17.21
CA GLY A 149 9.19 3.73 -18.07
C GLY A 149 8.84 3.81 -19.57
N PHE A 150 7.73 3.20 -20.00
CA PHE A 150 7.28 3.15 -21.39
C PHE A 150 6.16 4.16 -21.69
N LEU A 151 5.64 4.86 -20.68
CA LEU A 151 4.59 5.85 -20.88
C LEU A 151 5.21 7.20 -21.22
N ASN A 152 4.63 7.86 -22.22
CA ASN A 152 4.89 9.28 -22.43
C ASN A 152 4.24 10.11 -21.30
N ASP A 153 4.60 11.39 -21.21
CA ASP A 153 4.12 12.24 -20.12
C ASP A 153 2.59 12.40 -20.09
N ARG A 154 1.94 12.41 -21.27
CA ARG A 154 0.46 12.44 -21.38
C ARG A 154 -0.16 11.18 -20.76
N GLN A 155 0.34 10.01 -21.13
CA GLN A 155 -0.16 8.72 -20.61
C GLN A 155 0.11 8.55 -19.11
N LYS A 156 1.25 9.08 -18.61
CA LYS A 156 1.53 9.07 -17.16
C LYS A 156 0.50 9.89 -16.39
N LEU A 157 0.11 11.06 -16.92
CA LEU A 157 -0.92 11.90 -16.31
C LEU A 157 -2.29 11.21 -16.34
N GLU A 158 -2.74 10.73 -17.50
CA GLU A 158 -4.00 10.00 -17.65
C GLU A 158 -4.06 8.79 -16.69
N PHE A 159 -2.93 8.09 -16.51
CA PHE A 159 -2.87 6.96 -15.60
C PHE A 159 -2.89 7.36 -14.13
N ALA A 160 -2.20 8.45 -13.75
CA ALA A 160 -2.27 8.99 -12.40
C ALA A 160 -3.70 9.42 -12.03
N GLU A 161 -4.44 9.97 -12.99
CA GLU A 161 -5.87 10.32 -12.85
C GLU A 161 -6.75 9.07 -12.69
N ALA A 162 -6.55 8.05 -13.53
CA ALA A 162 -7.29 6.79 -13.44
C ALA A 162 -7.07 6.07 -12.09
N LEU A 163 -5.85 6.14 -11.55
CA LEU A 163 -5.52 5.62 -10.22
C LEU A 163 -5.99 6.54 -9.08
N ARG A 164 -6.55 7.72 -9.40
CA ARG A 164 -7.00 8.74 -8.45
C ARG A 164 -5.92 9.08 -7.41
N LEU A 165 -4.66 9.16 -7.84
CA LEU A 165 -3.54 9.35 -6.92
C LEU A 165 -3.71 10.60 -6.05
N GLU A 166 -4.03 11.75 -6.66
CA GLU A 166 -4.24 12.98 -5.89
C GLU A 166 -5.37 12.87 -4.84
N GLU A 167 -6.43 12.13 -5.15
CA GLU A 167 -7.54 11.96 -4.22
C GLU A 167 -7.20 11.01 -3.07
N GLY A 168 -6.45 9.94 -3.33
CA GLY A 168 -5.93 9.09 -2.26
C GLY A 168 -5.01 9.87 -1.31
N TRP A 169 -4.25 10.87 -1.79
CA TRP A 169 -3.42 11.72 -0.93
C TRP A 169 -4.26 12.60 0.00
N LYS A 170 -5.48 12.98 -0.42
CA LYS A 170 -6.44 13.78 0.37
C LYS A 170 -7.16 12.97 1.46
N ASN A 171 -7.15 11.63 1.40
CA ASN A 171 -7.78 10.78 2.41
C ASN A 171 -6.96 10.76 3.72
N THR A 172 -7.38 11.54 4.72
CA THR A 172 -6.66 11.67 6.01
C THR A 172 -6.81 10.48 6.94
N ASP A 173 -7.75 9.56 6.69
CA ASP A 173 -8.06 8.45 7.59
C ASP A 173 -7.20 7.21 7.34
N GLU A 174 -6.59 7.08 6.16
CA GLU A 174 -5.74 5.95 5.78
C GLU A 174 -4.26 6.36 5.71
N THR A 175 -3.35 5.50 6.17
CA THR A 175 -1.91 5.71 5.95
C THR A 175 -1.57 5.60 4.47
N VAL A 176 -0.78 6.53 3.93
CA VAL A 176 -0.30 6.43 2.55
C VAL A 176 0.59 5.21 2.42
N SER A 177 0.27 4.33 1.47
CA SER A 177 1.08 3.13 1.23
C SER A 177 2.37 3.48 0.49
N GLN A 178 3.42 2.69 0.70
CA GLN A 178 4.69 2.84 -0.04
C GLN A 178 4.45 2.76 -1.57
N GLN A 179 3.55 1.88 -2.01
CA GLN A 179 3.17 1.75 -3.41
C GLN A 179 2.61 3.05 -3.99
N MET A 180 1.78 3.76 -3.23
CA MET A 180 1.22 5.04 -3.65
C MET A 180 2.29 6.12 -3.79
N GLU A 181 3.27 6.17 -2.88
CA GLU A 181 4.41 7.08 -3.00
C GLU A 181 5.24 6.78 -4.25
N THR A 182 5.58 5.50 -4.46
CA THR A 182 6.35 5.06 -5.64
C THR A 182 5.62 5.41 -6.93
N LEU A 183 4.33 5.15 -7.01
CA LEU A 183 3.52 5.46 -8.18
C LEU A 183 3.43 6.96 -8.44
N THR A 184 3.22 7.75 -7.39
CA THR A 184 3.17 9.22 -7.50
C THR A 184 4.51 9.76 -8.01
N TRP A 185 5.63 9.27 -7.49
CA TRP A 185 6.96 9.66 -7.97
C TRP A 185 7.18 9.29 -9.43
N LEU A 186 6.87 8.05 -9.80
CA LEU A 186 7.09 7.55 -11.16
C LEU A 186 6.20 8.24 -12.21
N LEU A 187 4.95 8.56 -11.86
CA LEU A 187 3.96 9.12 -12.79
C LEU A 187 3.95 10.64 -12.81
N LEU A 188 4.08 11.29 -11.65
CA LEU A 188 3.92 12.74 -11.49
C LEU A 188 5.23 13.46 -11.14
N GLY A 189 6.30 12.71 -10.90
CA GLY A 189 7.62 13.25 -10.57
C GLY A 189 7.78 13.65 -9.10
N GLU A 190 9.02 13.92 -8.71
CA GLU A 190 9.40 14.25 -7.34
C GLU A 190 8.77 15.54 -6.83
N SER A 191 8.67 16.57 -7.68
CA SER A 191 8.09 17.86 -7.31
C SER A 191 6.63 17.71 -6.86
N LYS A 192 5.83 16.96 -7.64
CA LYS A 192 4.42 16.73 -7.32
C LYS A 192 4.26 15.85 -6.08
N LEU A 193 5.12 14.85 -5.89
CA LEU A 193 5.14 14.05 -4.67
C LEU A 193 5.38 14.92 -3.42
N LYS A 194 6.35 15.84 -3.46
CA LYS A 194 6.64 16.77 -2.35
C LYS A 194 5.45 17.68 -2.07
N GLU A 195 4.83 18.23 -3.11
CA GLU A 195 3.62 19.04 -3.00
C GLU A 195 2.48 18.28 -2.31
N LEU A 196 2.18 17.06 -2.76
CA LEU A 196 1.11 16.25 -2.21
C LEU A 196 1.38 15.81 -0.76
N LYS A 197 2.64 15.52 -0.40
CA LYS A 197 3.05 15.26 1.00
C LYS A 197 2.76 16.47 1.89
N LEU A 198 3.18 17.66 1.47
CA LEU A 198 2.94 18.90 2.21
C LEU A 198 1.44 19.20 2.36
N GLN A 199 0.66 19.07 1.27
CA GLN A 199 -0.79 19.26 1.30
C GLN A 199 -1.46 18.28 2.28
N ARG A 200 -1.02 17.02 2.27
CA ARG A 200 -1.54 16.01 3.20
C ARG A 200 -1.21 16.35 4.65
N GLU A 201 0.02 16.75 4.96
CA GLU A 201 0.41 17.17 6.31
C GLU A 201 -0.49 18.30 6.82
N GLN A 202 -0.77 19.28 5.97
CA GLN A 202 -1.69 20.38 6.29
C GLN A 202 -3.13 19.89 6.54
N LEU A 203 -3.64 18.97 5.71
CA LEU A 203 -4.97 18.38 5.87
C LEU A 203 -5.07 17.56 7.17
N VAL A 204 -4.07 16.75 7.49
CA VAL A 204 -4.01 15.97 8.73
C VAL A 204 -3.94 16.89 9.94
N ALA A 205 -3.11 17.94 9.89
CA ALA A 205 -3.04 18.94 10.96
C ALA A 205 -4.40 19.63 11.17
N LYS A 206 -5.06 20.04 10.10
CA LYS A 206 -6.40 20.66 10.15
C LYS A 206 -7.46 19.70 10.72
N ALA A 207 -7.48 18.45 10.27
CA ALA A 207 -8.41 17.44 10.76
C ALA A 207 -8.18 17.14 12.25
N ASN A 208 -6.93 17.06 12.70
CA ASN A 208 -6.60 16.86 14.12
C ASN A 208 -6.99 18.07 14.97
N ALA A 209 -6.73 19.30 14.50
CA ALA A 209 -7.16 20.52 15.18
C ALA A 209 -8.69 20.56 15.34
N GLN A 210 -9.43 20.19 14.29
CA GLN A 210 -10.88 20.09 14.34
C GLN A 210 -11.36 19.04 15.35
N ARG A 211 -10.77 17.84 15.35
CA ARG A 211 -11.08 16.77 16.33
C ARG A 211 -10.81 17.21 17.77
N ILE A 212 -9.74 17.99 18.01
CA ILE A 212 -9.44 18.56 19.33
C ILE A 212 -10.52 19.57 19.70
N ALA A 213 -10.83 20.53 18.83
CA ALA A 213 -11.85 21.55 19.06
C ALA A 213 -13.24 20.94 19.35
N ASP A 214 -13.63 19.89 18.63
CA ASP A 214 -14.89 19.19 18.87
C ASP A 214 -14.91 18.45 20.21
N ARG A 215 -13.79 17.81 20.60
CA ARG A 215 -13.64 17.21 21.94
C ARG A 215 -13.73 18.24 23.04
N GLU A 216 -13.15 19.42 22.85
CA GLU A 216 -13.24 20.52 23.82
C GLU A 216 -14.66 21.06 23.94
N ARG A 217 -15.37 21.21 22.82
CA ARG A 217 -16.79 21.59 22.82
C ARG A 217 -17.66 20.55 23.54
N GLN A 218 -17.45 19.26 23.28
CA GLN A 218 -18.14 18.18 23.99
C GLN A 218 -17.85 18.19 25.48
N LEU A 219 -16.59 18.41 25.87
CA LEU A 219 -16.21 18.52 27.28
C LEU A 219 -16.93 19.68 27.95
N GLU A 220 -16.98 20.85 27.31
CA GLU A 220 -17.66 22.04 27.84
C GLU A 220 -19.16 21.81 28.03
N GLN A 221 -19.81 21.12 27.09
CA GLN A 221 -21.20 20.70 27.21
C GLN A 221 -21.41 19.76 28.40
N LEU A 222 -20.51 18.80 28.62
CA LEU A 222 -20.56 17.90 29.76
C LEU A 222 -20.35 18.67 31.08
N ILE A 223 -19.36 19.57 31.17
CA ILE A 223 -19.13 20.40 32.36
C ILE A 223 -20.39 21.21 32.68
N THR A 224 -20.96 21.87 31.67
CA THR A 224 -22.17 22.69 31.85
C THR A 224 -23.34 21.85 32.35
N LYS A 225 -23.56 20.67 31.76
CA LYS A 225 -24.59 19.72 32.19
C LYS A 225 -24.40 19.31 33.65
N PHE A 226 -23.21 18.82 34.00
CA PHE A 226 -22.95 18.23 35.32
C PHE A 226 -22.74 19.24 36.44
N ARG A 227 -22.53 20.52 36.10
CA ARG A 227 -22.54 21.62 37.06
C ARG A 227 -23.96 21.96 37.53
N VAL A 228 -24.97 21.74 36.69
CA VAL A 228 -26.39 21.93 37.05
C VAL A 228 -26.92 20.70 37.80
N ASP A 229 -26.60 19.50 37.32
CA ASP A 229 -26.98 18.24 37.95
C ASP A 229 -25.82 17.23 37.86
N ALA A 230 -25.16 16.99 39.00
CA ALA A 230 -24.03 16.09 39.07
C ALA A 230 -24.42 14.59 39.03
N THR A 231 -25.71 14.27 38.97
CA THR A 231 -26.21 12.89 38.96
C THR A 231 -25.65 12.10 37.78
N GLY A 232 -24.90 11.02 38.08
CA GLY A 232 -24.31 10.14 37.08
C GLY A 232 -22.93 10.55 36.55
N ILE A 233 -22.33 11.65 37.07
CA ILE A 233 -20.99 12.09 36.67
C ILE A 233 -19.93 10.99 36.83
N ARG A 234 -20.11 10.05 37.78
CA ARG A 234 -19.20 8.91 38.01
C ARG A 234 -19.03 8.00 36.79
N LEU A 235 -19.98 8.04 35.84
CA LEU A 235 -19.99 7.25 34.61
C LEU A 235 -19.29 7.95 33.44
N VAL A 236 -18.94 9.23 33.56
CA VAL A 236 -18.36 10.04 32.48
C VAL A 236 -16.84 10.16 32.68
N SER A 237 -16.08 9.30 32.01
CA SER A 237 -14.62 9.23 32.16
C SER A 237 -13.91 10.53 31.79
N GLN A 238 -14.46 11.30 30.85
CA GLN A 238 -13.90 12.57 30.37
C GLN A 238 -13.81 13.64 31.48
N LEU A 239 -14.66 13.58 32.51
CA LEU A 239 -14.72 14.58 33.59
C LEU A 239 -13.90 14.22 34.84
N ARG A 240 -13.15 13.11 34.84
CA ARG A 240 -12.43 12.64 36.04
C ARG A 240 -11.29 13.56 36.45
N GLY A 241 -10.54 14.05 35.46
CA GLY A 241 -9.41 14.98 35.65
C GLY A 241 -9.79 16.44 35.40
N VAL A 242 -11.08 16.78 35.54
CA VAL A 242 -11.58 18.13 35.27
C VAL A 242 -12.40 18.59 36.47
N CYS A 243 -12.09 19.79 36.96
CA CYS A 243 -12.91 20.43 37.98
C CYS A 243 -14.16 21.02 37.34
N ILE A 244 -15.35 20.53 37.71
CA ILE A 244 -16.61 21.00 37.13
C ILE A 244 -17.02 22.40 37.63
N ASP A 245 -16.46 22.84 38.76
CA ASP A 245 -16.78 24.14 39.36
C ASP A 245 -16.11 25.30 38.60
N CYS A 246 -14.79 25.18 38.36
CA CYS A 246 -13.99 26.22 37.69
C CYS A 246 -13.55 25.87 36.26
N ARG A 247 -13.92 24.70 35.74
CA ARG A 247 -13.59 24.19 34.38
C ARG A 247 -12.10 23.86 34.16
N SER A 248 -11.28 23.95 35.20
CA SER A 248 -9.86 23.70 35.09
C SER A 248 -9.51 22.23 34.90
N ARG A 249 -8.52 21.97 34.03
CA ARG A 249 -7.82 20.68 33.90
C ARG A 249 -6.54 20.60 34.74
N ASN A 250 -6.22 21.68 35.45
CA ASN A 250 -5.06 21.76 36.32
C ASN A 250 -5.36 21.03 37.64
N VAL A 251 -5.32 19.70 37.59
CA VAL A 251 -5.72 18.82 38.68
C VAL A 251 -4.52 17.99 39.13
N GLN A 252 -4.26 18.01 40.44
CA GLN A 252 -3.21 17.22 41.06
C GLN A 252 -3.83 16.08 41.87
N SER A 253 -3.33 14.86 41.67
CA SER A 253 -3.66 13.73 42.53
C SER A 253 -2.81 13.81 43.81
N LYS A 254 -3.45 13.81 44.99
CA LYS A 254 -2.72 13.77 46.27
C LYS A 254 -2.14 12.37 46.47
N SER A 255 -0.82 12.29 46.68
CA SER A 255 -0.04 11.05 46.74
C SER A 255 -0.73 9.97 47.60
N SER A 256 -0.95 8.79 47.01
CA SER A 256 -1.57 7.57 47.57
C SER A 256 -3.10 7.55 47.78
N SER A 257 -3.78 8.69 47.79
CA SER A 257 -5.24 8.76 47.89
C SER A 257 -5.80 9.09 46.51
N SER A 258 -6.79 8.38 46.00
CA SER A 258 -7.47 8.73 44.72
C SER A 258 -8.25 10.06 44.78
N MET A 259 -7.86 10.94 45.69
CA MET A 259 -8.27 12.33 45.83
C MET A 259 -7.59 13.18 44.77
N GLN A 260 -8.41 13.93 44.06
CA GLN A 260 -8.04 14.94 43.10
C GLN A 260 -8.23 16.32 43.74
N GLN A 261 -7.31 17.24 43.47
CA GLN A 261 -7.45 18.65 43.86
C GLN A 261 -7.26 19.53 42.64
N CYS A 262 -8.20 20.45 42.40
CA CYS A 262 -8.02 21.50 41.41
C CYS A 262 -7.02 22.52 41.93
N LEU A 263 -5.94 22.76 41.20
CA LEU A 263 -4.92 23.72 41.61
C LEU A 263 -5.38 25.18 41.51
N ASP A 264 -6.40 25.45 40.69
CA ASP A 264 -6.88 26.82 40.43
C ASP A 264 -7.94 27.27 41.47
N CYS A 265 -8.90 26.40 41.83
CA CYS A 265 -9.96 26.74 42.80
C CYS A 265 -9.86 26.00 44.14
N LYS A 266 -8.87 25.10 44.29
CA LYS A 266 -8.64 24.27 45.48
C LYS A 266 -9.77 23.28 45.83
N HIS A 267 -10.78 23.13 44.98
CA HIS A 267 -11.82 22.12 45.14
C HIS A 267 -11.23 20.70 45.12
N GLU A 268 -11.69 19.84 46.01
CA GLU A 268 -11.20 18.47 46.18
C GLU A 268 -12.33 17.47 45.96
N TRP A 269 -12.02 16.38 45.26
CA TRP A 269 -12.98 15.30 45.03
C TRP A 269 -12.29 13.95 44.92
N TYR A 270 -12.97 12.90 45.34
CA TYR A 270 -12.47 11.53 45.28
C TYR A 270 -12.99 10.84 44.02
N VAL A 271 -12.10 10.25 43.21
CA VAL A 271 -12.48 9.44 42.03
C VAL A 271 -11.68 8.15 42.02
N ASN A 272 -12.36 7.00 42.03
CA ASN A 272 -11.68 5.71 41.87
C ASN A 272 -12.61 4.61 41.31
N HIS A 273 -12.00 3.48 40.98
CA HIS A 273 -12.68 2.19 40.94
C HIS A 273 -12.94 1.68 42.35
N CYS A 274 -14.04 0.94 42.53
CA CYS A 274 -14.30 0.22 43.76
C CYS A 274 -13.22 -0.85 43.98
N TRP A 275 -12.53 -0.81 45.12
CA TRP A 275 -11.48 -1.78 45.46
C TRP A 275 -11.96 -3.24 45.52
N ASN A 276 -13.23 -3.47 45.89
CA ASN A 276 -13.79 -4.81 46.04
C ASN A 276 -14.15 -5.43 44.68
N CYS A 277 -15.03 -4.78 43.91
CA CYS A 277 -15.54 -5.36 42.65
C CYS A 277 -14.80 -4.91 41.39
N GLN A 278 -13.95 -3.88 41.46
CA GLN A 278 -13.23 -3.24 40.34
C GLN A 278 -14.10 -2.64 39.21
N ASN A 279 -15.37 -3.02 39.14
CA ASN A 279 -16.34 -2.65 38.12
C ASN A 279 -17.23 -1.47 38.52
N GLY A 280 -17.31 -1.18 39.81
CA GLY A 280 -18.02 -0.02 40.36
C GLY A 280 -17.19 1.25 40.24
N ARG A 281 -17.85 2.37 39.98
CA ARG A 281 -17.22 3.69 39.89
C ARG A 281 -17.63 4.53 41.09
N ILE A 282 -16.65 5.19 41.69
CA ILE A 282 -16.84 6.08 42.82
C ILE A 282 -16.39 7.47 42.36
N ASP A 283 -17.27 8.45 42.50
CA ASP A 283 -16.97 9.87 42.30
C ASP A 283 -17.72 10.66 43.38
N SER A 284 -17.01 11.35 44.26
CA SER A 284 -17.61 12.05 45.39
C SER A 284 -18.48 13.24 44.98
N ARG A 285 -18.36 13.70 43.73
CA ARG A 285 -19.20 14.76 43.16
C ARG A 285 -20.60 14.25 42.80
N ASP A 286 -20.75 12.94 42.61
CA ASP A 286 -22.01 12.33 42.22
C ASP A 286 -22.91 12.11 43.46
N PRO A 287 -24.10 12.73 43.54
CA PRO A 287 -25.00 12.57 44.68
C PRO A 287 -25.47 11.11 44.88
N GLN A 288 -25.40 10.26 43.85
CA GLN A 288 -25.71 8.84 43.94
C GLN A 288 -24.53 7.97 44.42
N THR A 289 -23.43 8.57 44.87
CA THR A 289 -22.32 7.87 45.53
C THR A 289 -22.46 8.03 47.06
N PRO A 290 -23.32 7.24 47.73
CA PRO A 290 -23.63 7.46 49.14
C PRO A 290 -22.43 7.17 50.04
N HIS A 291 -22.40 7.80 51.20
CA HIS A 291 -21.43 7.49 52.26
C HIS A 291 -21.89 6.30 53.10
N CYS A 292 -20.93 5.50 53.57
CA CYS A 292 -21.17 4.48 54.59
C CYS A 292 -21.39 5.15 55.95
N LEU A 293 -22.53 4.89 56.59
CA LEU A 293 -22.86 5.47 57.90
C LEU A 293 -21.87 5.07 59.01
N THR A 294 -21.20 3.92 58.86
CA THR A 294 -20.26 3.40 59.88
C THR A 294 -18.86 3.98 59.74
N CYS A 295 -18.32 4.10 58.51
CA CYS A 295 -16.94 4.52 58.30
C CYS A 295 -16.75 5.83 57.54
N GLY A 296 -17.82 6.46 57.06
CA GLY A 296 -17.81 7.72 56.32
C GLY A 296 -17.31 7.62 54.87
N TRP A 297 -16.77 6.48 54.44
CA TRP A 297 -16.27 6.31 53.07
C TRP A 297 -17.39 6.12 52.05
N HIS A 298 -17.16 6.56 50.82
CA HIS A 298 -18.06 6.35 49.70
C HIS A 298 -18.31 4.85 49.43
N ARG A 299 -19.58 4.48 49.22
CA ARG A 299 -20.00 3.13 48.87
C ARG A 299 -20.06 2.97 47.35
N CYS A 300 -19.62 1.81 46.90
CA CYS A 300 -19.79 1.37 45.53
C CYS A 300 -21.28 1.17 45.20
N ASN A 301 -21.75 1.77 44.12
CA ASN A 301 -23.14 1.60 43.67
C ASN A 301 -23.47 0.20 43.13
N LYS A 302 -22.47 -0.64 42.84
CA LYS A 302 -22.66 -2.01 42.31
C LYS A 302 -22.64 -3.10 43.39
N CYS A 303 -21.65 -3.06 44.29
CA CYS A 303 -21.49 -4.09 45.33
C CYS A 303 -21.65 -3.56 46.75
N ALA A 304 -22.04 -2.30 46.92
CA ALA A 304 -22.28 -1.63 48.20
C ALA A 304 -21.08 -1.55 49.17
N ALA A 305 -19.91 -2.08 48.81
CA ALA A 305 -18.68 -2.00 49.60
C ALA A 305 -18.09 -0.58 49.66
N CYS A 306 -17.50 -0.20 50.80
CA CYS A 306 -16.88 1.12 51.03
C CYS A 306 -15.34 1.06 51.10
N LYS A 307 -14.73 0.98 52.30
CA LYS A 307 -13.28 0.81 52.51
C LYS A 307 -12.93 -0.61 52.95
N PRO A 308 -11.68 -1.09 52.78
CA PRO A 308 -11.23 -2.34 53.37
C PRO A 308 -11.50 -2.39 54.90
N ASN A 309 -11.90 -3.56 55.39
CA ASN A 309 -12.18 -3.83 56.82
C ASN A 309 -13.35 -3.05 57.45
N CYS A 310 -14.30 -2.53 56.66
CA CYS A 310 -15.56 -2.04 57.22
C CYS A 310 -16.52 -3.20 57.49
N GLY A 311 -17.09 -3.26 58.71
CA GLY A 311 -18.02 -4.32 59.12
C GLY A 311 -19.37 -4.34 58.41
N THR A 312 -19.62 -3.40 57.48
CA THR A 312 -20.84 -3.35 56.65
C THR A 312 -20.63 -3.85 55.22
N ASN A 313 -19.42 -4.28 54.88
CA ASN A 313 -19.09 -4.78 53.53
C ASN A 313 -19.53 -6.23 53.33
#